data_AF-A0A2T9X8U6-F1
#
_entry.id   AF-A0A2T9X8U6-F1
#
_cell.length_a   1.000
_cell.length_b   1.000
_cell.length_c   1.000
_cell.angle_alpha   90.00
_cell.angle_beta   90.00
_cell.angle_gamma   90.00
#
_symmetry.space_group_name_H-M   'P 1'
#
loop_
_entity.id
_entity.type
_entity.pdbx_description
1 polymer ?
#
loop_
_entity_poly.entity_id
_entity_poly.type
_entity_poly.pdbx_seq_one_letter_code
_entity_poly.pdbx_strand_id
1 'polypeptide(L)' 'MSEVLDKLYEIILQRLEKMPENSYTAELVKKGKGYIARKVGEEAVETIVASLYEGRDRFISEAAD' A
#
# COMPACT_ATOMS: atom_id res chain seq x y z
N MET A 1 8.22 16.62 -7.38
CA MET A 1 7.35 15.53 -6.92
C MET A 1 7.42 14.42 -7.98
N SER A 2 7.29 13.15 -7.60
CA SER A 2 7.46 12.03 -8.55
C SER A 2 6.19 11.84 -9.37
N GLU A 3 6.28 12.01 -10.70
CA GLU A 3 5.15 11.88 -11.64
C GLU A 3 4.39 10.53 -11.47
N VAL A 4 5.12 9.47 -11.12
CA VAL A 4 4.54 8.14 -10.91
C VAL A 4 3.71 8.08 -9.62
N LEU A 5 4.21 8.65 -8.53
CA LEU A 5 3.50 8.64 -7.25
C LEU A 5 2.26 9.55 -7.29
N ASP A 6 2.35 10.68 -7.99
CA ASP A 6 1.22 11.59 -8.17
C ASP A 6 0.08 10.88 -8.95
N LYS A 7 0.41 10.17 -10.04
CA LYS A 7 -0.58 9.35 -10.78
C LYS A 7 -1.17 8.22 -9.93
N LEU A 8 -0.36 7.53 -9.13
CA LEU A 8 -0.85 6.48 -8.23
C LEU A 8 -1.83 7.06 -7.20
N TYR A 9 -1.52 8.22 -6.64
CA TYR A 9 -2.40 8.91 -5.69
C TYR A 9 -3.74 9.30 -6.33
N GLU A 10 -3.73 9.82 -7.56
CA GLU A 10 -4.97 10.10 -8.30
C GLU A 10 -5.82 8.83 -8.52
N ILE A 11 -5.20 7.71 -8.88
CA ILE A 11 -5.89 6.42 -9.03
C ILE A 11 -6.51 5.97 -7.69
N ILE A 12 -5.79 6.14 -6.57
CA ILE A 12 -6.31 5.83 -5.24
C ILE A 12 -7.55 6.68 -4.97
N LEU A 13 -7.49 8.00 -5.15
CA LEU A 13 -8.64 8.89 -4.95
C LEU A 13 -9.85 8.49 -5.80
N GLN A 14 -9.64 8.17 -7.07
CA GLN A 14 -10.72 7.71 -7.95
C GLN A 14 -11.35 6.40 -7.46
N ARG A 15 -10.56 5.48 -6.89
CA ARG A 15 -11.08 4.23 -6.33
C ARG A 15 -11.84 4.44 -5.02
N LEU A 16 -11.44 5.43 -4.21
CA LEU A 16 -12.18 5.83 -3.01
C LEU A 16 -13.55 6.43 -3.34
N GLU A 17 -13.65 7.14 -4.46
CA GLU A 17 -14.91 7.73 -4.92
C GLU A 17 -15.82 6.69 -5.59
N LYS A 18 -15.28 5.92 -6.55
CA LYS A 18 -16.08 5.03 -7.40
C LYS A 18 -16.36 3.67 -6.79
N MET A 19 -15.59 3.25 -5.78
CA MET A 19 -15.72 1.98 -5.06
C MET A 19 -15.95 0.73 -5.96
N PRO A 20 -15.12 0.50 -7.00
CA PRO A 20 -15.31 -0.63 -7.92
C PRO A 20 -15.18 -1.98 -7.20
N GLU A 21 -15.98 -2.97 -7.60
CA GLU A 21 -16.14 -4.25 -6.89
C GLU A 21 -14.83 -5.07 -6.74
N ASN A 22 -13.93 -5.00 -7.73
CA ASN A 22 -12.67 -5.76 -7.74
C ASN A 22 -11.44 -4.92 -7.36
N SER A 23 -11.62 -3.89 -6.53
CA SER A 23 -10.51 -3.02 -6.09
C SER A 23 -10.11 -3.30 -4.65
N TYR A 24 -8.86 -3.69 -4.47
CA TYR A 24 -8.27 -3.84 -3.14
C TYR A 24 -8.31 -2.54 -2.34
N THR A 25 -8.06 -1.39 -2.97
CA THR A 25 -8.18 -0.07 -2.33
C THR A 25 -9.60 0.17 -1.79
N ALA A 26 -10.63 -0.21 -2.56
CA ALA A 26 -12.02 -0.06 -2.14
C ALA A 26 -12.36 -1.02 -0.98
N GLU A 27 -11.83 -2.24 -1.01
CA GLU A 27 -11.96 -3.21 0.08
C GLU A 27 -11.33 -2.72 1.39
N LEU A 28 -10.09 -2.21 1.32
CA LEU A 28 -9.37 -1.68 2.48
C LEU A 28 -10.15 -0.56 3.18
N VAL A 29 -10.74 0.36 2.40
CA VAL A 29 -11.52 1.47 2.95
C VAL A 29 -12.84 1.01 3.55
N LYS A 30 -13.50 0.00 2.97
CA LYS A 30 -14.67 -0.64 3.59
C LYS A 30 -14.34 -1.28 4.95
N LYS A 31 -13.12 -1.81 5.11
CA LYS A 31 -12.62 -2.35 6.40
C LYS A 31 -12.24 -1.26 7.41
N GLY A 32 -12.13 0.00 6.98
CA GLY A 32 -11.95 1.16 7.84
C GLY A 32 -10.50 1.44 8.26
N LYS A 33 -10.31 2.61 8.88
CA LYS A 33 -8.97 3.17 9.21
C LYS A 33 -8.12 2.26 10.09
N GLY A 34 -8.73 1.54 11.03
CA GLY A 34 -8.00 0.63 11.93
C GLY A 34 -7.35 -0.53 11.16
N TYR A 35 -8.04 -1.09 10.17
CA TYR A 35 -7.48 -2.14 9.32
C TYR A 35 -6.36 -1.62 8.42
N ILE A 36 -6.54 -0.43 7.84
CA ILE A 36 -5.50 0.23 7.03
C ILE A 36 -4.24 0.49 7.86
N ALA A 37 -4.38 1.03 9.08
CA ALA A 37 -3.24 1.26 9.97
C ALA A 37 -2.52 -0.04 10.35
N ARG A 38 -3.26 -1.13 10.54
CA ARG A 38 -2.67 -2.45 10.78
C ARG A 38 -1.82 -2.91 9.59
N LYS A 39 -2.33 -2.78 8.35
CA LYS A 39 -1.56 -3.09 7.13
C LYS A 39 -0.28 -2.27 7.04
N VAL A 40 -0.33 -0.96 7.29
CA VAL A 40 0.89 -0.13 7.32
C VAL A 40 1.91 -0.63 8.36
N GLY A 41 1.44 -1.12 9.52
CA GLY A 41 2.30 -1.73 10.53
C GLY A 41 2.89 -3.07 10.11
N GLU A 42 2.12 -3.91 9.40
CA GLU A 42 2.59 -5.17 8.81
C GLU A 42 3.74 -4.90 7.83
N GLU A 43 3.52 -4.04 6.83
CA GLU A 43 4.53 -3.72 5.80
C GLU A 43 5.78 -3.03 6.38
N ALA A 44 5.62 -2.24 7.45
CA ALA A 44 6.77 -1.65 8.14
C ALA A 44 7.69 -2.71 8.75
N VAL A 45 7.11 -3.76 9.35
CA VAL A 45 7.88 -4.88 9.90
C VAL A 45 8.52 -5.70 8.78
N GLU A 46 7.76 -6.00 7.72
CA GLU A 46 8.24 -6.75 6.55
C GLU A 46 9.37 -6.02 5.84
N THR A 47 9.26 -4.70 5.65
CA THR A 47 10.32 -3.85 5.09
C THR A 47 11.61 -3.93 5.91
N ILE A 48 11.51 -3.84 7.25
CA ILE A 48 12.68 -3.95 8.13
C ILE A 48 13.31 -5.33 8.01
N VAL A 49 12.52 -6.40 8.08
CA VAL A 49 12.99 -7.79 7.96
C VAL A 49 13.65 -8.01 6.60
N ALA A 50 13.03 -7.57 5.52
CA ALA A 50 13.55 -7.70 4.17
C ALA A 50 14.89 -6.98 3.99
N SER A 51 15.03 -5.80 4.58
CA SER A 51 16.30 -5.03 4.56
C SER A 51 17.46 -5.76 5.25
N LEU A 52 17.16 -6.57 6.26
CA LEU A 52 18.16 -7.28 7.07
C LEU A 52 18.46 -8.69 6.56
N TYR A 53 17.45 -9.38 6.00
CA TYR A 53 17.50 -10.82 5.81
C TYR A 53 17.05 -11.34 4.44
N GLU A 54 16.32 -10.56 3.62
CA GLU A 54 15.72 -11.07 2.37
C GLU A 54 16.32 -10.47 1.08
N GLY A 55 17.18 -9.46 1.22
CA GLY A 55 17.92 -8.87 0.11
C GLY A 55 17.16 -7.75 -0.61
N ARG A 56 17.82 -7.21 -1.64
CA ARG A 56 17.44 -5.93 -2.26
C ARG A 56 16.06 -5.95 -2.91
N ASP A 57 15.74 -7.00 -3.66
CA ASP A 57 14.49 -7.05 -4.43
C ASP A 57 13.27 -7.15 -3.51
N ARG A 58 13.36 -7.96 -2.44
CA ARG A 58 12.31 -8.04 -1.42
C ARG A 58 12.19 -6.73 -0.66
N PHE A 59 13.31 -6.13 -0.25
CA PHE A 59 13.27 -4.83 0.41
C PHE A 59 12.59 -3.74 -0.43
N ILE A 60 12.87 -3.67 -1.73
CA ILE A 60 12.21 -2.72 -2.64
C ILE A 60 10.71 -3.03 -2.76
N SER A 61 10.34 -4.31 -2.79
CA SER A 61 8.93 -4.74 -2.86
C SER A 61 8.16 -4.32 -1.62
N GLU A 62 8.62 -4.68 -0.42
CA GLU A 62 7.90 -4.38 0.84
C GLU A 62 7.87 -2.87 1.13
N ALA A 63 8.90 -2.13 0.70
CA ALA A 63 8.90 -0.66 0.82
C ALA A 63 7.90 0.02 -0.12
N ALA A 64 7.41 -0.68 -1.15
CA ALA A 64 6.49 -0.15 -2.14
C ALA A 64 5.03 -0.60 -1.94
N ASP A 65 4.80 -1.64 -1.13
CA ASP A 65 3.45 -2.14 -0.77
C ASP A 65 2.74 -1.18 0.21
#